data_AF-A0A7S4UX53-F1
#
_entry.id   AF-A0A7S4UX53-F1
#
_cell.length_a   1.000
_cell.length_b   1.000
_cell.length_c   1.000
_cell.angle_alpha   90.00
_cell.angle_beta   90.00
_cell.angle_gamma   90.00
#
_symmetry.space_group_name_H-M   'P 1'
#
loop_
_entity.id
_entity.type
_entity.pdbx_description
1 polymer ?
#
loop_
_entity_poly.entity_id
_entity_poly.type
_entity_poly.pdbx_seq_one_letter_code
_entity_poly.pdbx_strand_id
1 'polypeptide(L)'
;GAFRDQVDELTASMTKNQQAYDLQKKNYDEELIVIGDAKTKHMEELAETISSINSDTEEMNEKDEQKRVLTNEYDKACAEFKAKITEILYTKMCAVKRVRNGLLVHSAKTPPSNISDCDVSDWVPKTGDCIAESGVAITCDDTCPKPDPYQCGGKETMKRDVVVIPNSAGITCPPLERKKRCGQKKCPVSCSMSAWSGWSKCTKECESGVQTRTRSIPVKPKNGGSACDAVQEERPCNTGSCDRDCKLEDWSDWAPCSMACNSGFTNRNRKVLVPIRGQGKCPTKSAVERFEKQECNTQACVGDEICIAQQDLVIVLDASGSLKADGFEVLRNFAVNLTQRYHPLYLGVDTVKIGVVLFGNGHLLTMPDGTNSIEPAIKVQPLTSDLDLVRAKLEQTTWQRGFTNMAQALSAADTMLSDGGRPEAQSAVLVLSDGKYSFKYQTAEKAKELKDKNIQVFMAPVTDFAGKELESLKEWASQPWQTNYEYVPGLAALKHNSELFVQNFIAKFCPDSLSPSMTQDKDNQRQFMMIRENGWPSDDCGRWFYEDKQTMDDCAAAARARNLSSFAYGRSSAQGRCYSERIAVTQQFWDTYSVNRTNPPCPFGRWLYNPYYDTFAINPSTLR
;
A
#
# COMPACT_ATOMS: atom_id res chain seq x y z
N GLY A 1 26.03 -20.30 -30.78
CA GLY A 1 25.77 -18.89 -30.43
C GLY A 1 24.52 -18.84 -29.59
N ALA A 2 23.36 -18.76 -30.23
CA ALA A 2 22.04 -18.51 -29.62
C ALA A 2 21.72 -19.28 -28.31
N PHE A 3 21.94 -20.60 -28.23
CA PHE A 3 21.71 -21.34 -26.99
C PHE A 3 22.67 -20.95 -25.86
N ARG A 4 23.92 -20.64 -26.20
CA ARG A 4 24.93 -20.20 -25.24
C ARG A 4 24.64 -18.79 -24.77
N ASP A 5 24.22 -17.92 -25.69
CA ASP A 5 23.87 -16.52 -25.37
C ASP A 5 22.57 -16.44 -24.54
N GLN A 6 21.56 -17.27 -24.84
CA GLN A 6 20.37 -17.42 -23.99
C GLN A 6 20.70 -18.01 -22.63
N VAL A 7 21.62 -18.98 -22.57
CA VAL A 7 22.11 -19.52 -21.30
C VAL A 7 22.83 -18.42 -20.53
N ASP A 8 23.65 -17.60 -21.16
CA ASP A 8 24.38 -16.50 -20.52
C ASP A 8 23.42 -15.38 -20.05
N GLU A 9 22.37 -15.07 -20.80
CA GLU A 9 21.34 -14.09 -20.45
C GLU A 9 20.42 -14.58 -19.33
N LEU A 10 19.98 -15.85 -19.39
CA LEU A 10 19.31 -16.50 -18.25
C LEU A 10 20.23 -16.54 -17.04
N THR A 11 21.52 -16.80 -17.22
CA THR A 11 22.50 -16.85 -16.12
C THR A 11 22.67 -15.46 -15.51
N ALA A 12 22.73 -14.39 -16.31
CA ALA A 12 22.81 -13.02 -15.82
C ALA A 12 21.53 -12.61 -15.06
N SER A 13 20.35 -12.97 -15.59
CA SER A 13 19.06 -12.74 -14.94
C SER A 13 18.94 -13.53 -13.63
N MET A 14 19.33 -14.81 -13.64
CA MET A 14 19.41 -15.63 -12.42
C MET A 14 20.39 -15.04 -11.42
N THR A 15 21.55 -14.54 -11.86
CA THR A 15 22.56 -13.95 -10.96
C THR A 15 22.03 -12.66 -10.34
N LYS A 16 21.32 -11.82 -11.10
CA LYS A 16 20.67 -10.60 -10.58
C LYS A 16 19.56 -10.93 -9.59
N ASN A 17 18.72 -11.92 -9.91
CA ASN A 17 17.66 -12.39 -9.01
C ASN A 17 18.26 -13.04 -7.75
N GLN A 18 19.37 -13.76 -7.88
CA GLN A 18 20.10 -14.34 -6.77
C GLN A 18 20.70 -13.26 -5.87
N GLN A 19 21.30 -12.20 -6.43
CA GLN A 19 21.80 -11.07 -5.66
C GLN A 19 20.69 -10.31 -4.93
N ALA A 20 19.53 -10.12 -5.58
CA ALA A 20 18.37 -9.51 -4.95
C ALA A 20 17.82 -10.38 -3.80
N TYR A 21 17.74 -11.69 -4.02
CA TYR A 21 17.34 -12.66 -3.01
C TYR A 21 18.34 -12.71 -1.84
N ASP A 22 19.64 -12.72 -2.11
CA ASP A 22 20.70 -12.75 -1.09
C ASP A 22 20.70 -11.47 -0.25
N LEU A 23 20.46 -10.31 -0.87
CA LEU A 23 20.32 -9.04 -0.17
C LEU A 23 19.07 -9.04 0.73
N GLN A 24 17.95 -9.55 0.23
CA GLN A 24 16.71 -9.66 1.00
C GLN A 24 16.86 -10.67 2.15
N LYS A 25 17.50 -11.80 1.90
CA LYS A 25 17.84 -12.80 2.90
C LYS A 25 18.75 -12.23 3.98
N LYS A 26 19.78 -11.47 3.61
CA LYS A 26 20.67 -10.80 4.56
C LYS A 26 19.91 -9.81 5.45
N ASN A 27 18.98 -9.04 4.89
CA ASN A 27 18.14 -8.14 5.68
C ASN A 27 17.27 -8.93 6.68
N TYR A 28 16.68 -10.06 6.27
CA TYR A 28 15.92 -10.91 7.19
C TYR A 28 16.80 -11.59 8.24
N ASP A 29 18.01 -12.02 7.89
CA ASP A 29 18.97 -12.58 8.83
C ASP A 29 19.40 -11.53 9.87
N GLU A 30 19.60 -10.28 9.46
CA GLU A 30 19.86 -9.14 10.37
C GLU A 30 18.66 -8.86 11.29
N GLU A 31 17.42 -8.89 10.79
CA GLU A 31 16.21 -8.79 11.62
C GLU A 31 16.08 -9.96 12.61
N LEU A 32 16.42 -11.18 12.20
CA LEU A 32 16.40 -12.37 13.05
C LEU A 32 17.44 -12.30 14.17
N ILE A 33 18.62 -11.72 13.93
CA ILE A 33 19.62 -11.48 14.97
C ILE A 33 19.09 -10.49 16.00
N VAL A 34 18.50 -9.37 15.57
CA VAL A 34 17.92 -8.37 16.49
C VAL A 34 16.80 -8.98 17.35
N ILE A 35 15.92 -9.77 16.75
CA ILE A 35 14.85 -10.47 17.46
C ILE A 35 15.43 -11.55 18.41
N GLY A 36 16.50 -12.23 17.98
CA GLY A 36 17.22 -13.23 18.79
C GLY A 36 17.87 -12.63 20.03
N ASP A 37 18.52 -11.48 19.90
CA ASP A 37 19.14 -10.75 21.02
C ASP A 37 18.08 -10.25 22.00
N ALA A 38 16.97 -9.70 21.49
CA ALA A 38 15.85 -9.27 22.32
C ALA A 38 15.22 -10.46 23.08
N LYS A 39 15.06 -11.61 22.42
CA LYS A 39 14.56 -12.84 23.06
C LYS A 39 15.50 -13.33 24.16
N THR A 40 16.81 -13.34 23.91
CA THR A 40 17.81 -13.76 24.90
C THR A 40 17.75 -12.86 26.14
N LYS A 41 17.70 -11.54 25.95
CA LYS A 41 17.55 -10.58 27.04
C LYS A 41 16.27 -10.80 27.85
N HIS A 42 15.13 -11.00 27.18
CA HIS A 42 13.88 -11.30 27.88
C HIS A 42 13.89 -12.66 28.58
N MET A 43 14.61 -13.66 28.05
CA MET A 43 14.79 -14.94 28.74
C MET A 43 15.67 -14.81 29.99
N GLU A 44 16.70 -13.96 29.96
CA GLU A 44 17.52 -13.64 31.13
C GLU A 44 16.70 -12.92 32.21
N GLU A 45 15.93 -11.89 31.82
CA GLU A 45 15.00 -11.18 32.72
C GLU A 45 13.95 -12.12 33.32
N LEU A 46 13.39 -13.03 32.52
CA LEU A 46 12.43 -14.02 32.98
C LEU A 46 13.07 -15.00 33.98
N ALA A 47 14.31 -15.44 33.74
CA ALA A 47 15.03 -16.35 34.63
C ALA A 47 15.33 -15.69 35.98
N GLU A 48 15.77 -14.42 35.99
CA GLU A 48 16.01 -13.65 37.21
C GLU A 48 14.70 -13.45 38.00
N THR A 49 13.60 -13.14 37.30
CA THR A 49 12.29 -12.95 37.93
C THR A 49 11.77 -14.25 38.53
N ILE A 50 11.90 -15.39 37.84
CA ILE A 50 11.52 -16.71 38.37
C ILE A 50 12.34 -17.05 39.62
N SER A 51 13.65 -16.77 39.62
CA SER A 51 14.50 -16.98 40.80
C SER A 51 14.04 -16.15 41.99
N SER A 52 13.63 -14.89 41.77
CA SER A 52 13.08 -14.04 42.84
C SER A 52 11.76 -14.59 43.37
N ILE A 53 10.84 -15.00 42.49
CA ILE A 53 9.54 -15.56 42.88
C ILE A 53 9.72 -16.83 43.74
N ASN A 54 10.65 -17.70 43.36
CA ASN A 54 10.93 -18.92 44.13
C ASN A 54 11.45 -18.58 45.54
N SER A 55 12.39 -17.63 45.65
CA SER A 55 12.91 -17.17 46.95
C SER A 55 11.80 -16.54 47.81
N ASP A 56 10.93 -15.71 47.22
CA ASP A 56 9.84 -15.06 47.95
C ASP A 56 8.78 -16.09 48.41
N THR A 57 8.54 -17.13 47.61
CA THR A 57 7.62 -18.22 47.94
C THR A 57 8.16 -19.08 49.08
N GLU A 58 9.46 -19.37 49.10
CA GLU A 58 10.12 -20.07 50.22
C GLU A 58 9.99 -19.28 51.52
N GLU A 59 10.29 -17.97 51.50
CA GLU A 59 10.14 -17.11 52.68
C GLU A 59 8.69 -17.06 53.17
N MET A 60 7.71 -17.01 52.25
CA MET A 60 6.29 -17.02 52.60
C MET A 60 5.88 -18.32 53.30
N ASN A 61 6.33 -19.47 52.78
CA ASN A 61 6.04 -20.78 53.38
C ASN A 61 6.64 -20.91 54.80
N GLU A 62 7.86 -20.43 55.00
CA GLU A 62 8.47 -20.42 56.34
C GLU A 62 7.68 -19.55 57.33
N LYS A 63 7.18 -18.41 56.88
CA LYS A 63 6.37 -17.50 57.72
C LYS A 63 5.01 -18.08 58.07
N ASP A 64 4.37 -18.76 57.13
CA ASP A 64 3.09 -19.43 57.38
C ASP A 64 3.25 -20.59 58.38
N GLU A 65 4.34 -21.34 58.33
CA GLU A 65 4.60 -22.38 59.34
C GLU A 65 4.86 -21.77 60.72
N GLN A 66 5.65 -20.69 60.80
CA GLN A 66 5.86 -19.95 62.06
C GLN A 66 4.53 -19.47 62.65
N LYS A 67 3.63 -18.94 61.80
CA LYS A 67 2.29 -18.51 62.21
C LYS A 67 1.45 -19.67 62.72
N ARG A 68 1.49 -20.82 62.05
CA ARG A 68 0.75 -22.03 62.46
C ARG A 68 1.19 -22.53 63.83
N VAL A 69 2.50 -22.61 64.07
CA VAL A 69 3.07 -22.99 65.38
C VAL A 69 2.63 -22.02 66.46
N LEU A 70 2.78 -20.71 66.23
CA LEU A 70 2.42 -19.70 67.21
C LEU A 70 0.92 -19.70 67.53
N THR A 71 0.06 -19.97 66.54
CA THR A 71 -1.39 -20.07 66.72
C THR A 71 -1.75 -21.25 67.62
N ASN A 72 -1.14 -22.42 67.39
CA ASN A 72 -1.33 -23.58 68.24
C ASN A 72 -0.87 -23.34 69.70
N GLU A 73 0.27 -22.68 69.89
CA GLU A 73 0.75 -22.32 71.24
C GLU A 73 -0.20 -21.34 71.94
N TYR A 74 -0.68 -20.33 71.21
CA TYR A 74 -1.65 -19.36 71.70
C TYR A 74 -2.98 -20.03 72.13
N ASP A 75 -3.52 -20.91 71.29
CA ASP A 75 -4.78 -21.61 71.57
C ASP A 75 -4.66 -22.52 72.80
N LYS A 76 -3.52 -23.20 72.94
CA LYS A 76 -3.23 -24.02 74.13
C LYS A 76 -3.18 -23.17 75.40
N ALA A 77 -2.44 -22.05 75.37
CA ALA A 77 -2.37 -21.15 76.52
C ALA A 77 -3.74 -20.55 76.87
N CYS A 78 -4.53 -20.15 75.86
CA CYS A 78 -5.89 -19.66 76.06
C CYS A 78 -6.79 -20.70 76.72
N ALA A 79 -6.69 -21.97 76.31
CA ALA A 79 -7.46 -23.05 76.93
C ALA A 79 -7.11 -23.23 78.42
N GLU A 80 -5.83 -23.20 78.77
CA GLU A 80 -5.36 -23.27 80.16
C GLU A 80 -5.87 -22.10 81.00
N PHE A 81 -5.76 -20.87 80.50
CA PHE A 81 -6.28 -19.68 81.19
C PHE A 81 -7.79 -19.73 81.36
N LYS A 82 -8.53 -20.15 80.32
CA LYS A 82 -9.99 -20.26 80.37
C LYS A 82 -10.44 -21.29 81.40
N ALA A 83 -9.74 -22.42 81.51
CA ALA A 83 -10.00 -23.43 82.54
C ALA A 83 -9.80 -22.86 83.96
N LYS A 84 -8.70 -22.14 84.20
CA LYS A 84 -8.40 -21.49 85.48
C LYS A 84 -9.41 -20.41 85.86
N ILE A 85 -9.80 -19.56 84.91
CA ILE A 85 -10.81 -18.52 85.13
C ILE A 85 -12.16 -19.16 85.49
N THR A 86 -12.55 -20.22 84.77
CA THR A 86 -13.79 -20.96 85.04
C THR A 86 -13.76 -21.59 86.43
N GLU A 87 -12.63 -22.20 86.82
CA GLU A 87 -12.44 -22.72 88.18
C GLU A 87 -12.64 -21.61 89.22
N ILE A 88 -11.94 -20.48 89.12
CA ILE A 88 -12.01 -19.38 90.10
C ILE A 88 -13.44 -18.81 90.20
N LEU A 89 -14.09 -18.53 89.07
CA LEU A 89 -15.42 -17.94 89.06
C LEU A 89 -16.45 -18.87 89.69
N TYR A 90 -16.50 -20.13 89.28
CA TYR A 90 -17.58 -21.03 89.70
C TYR A 90 -17.31 -21.73 91.03
N THR A 91 -16.07 -22.12 91.33
CA THR A 91 -15.75 -22.84 92.58
C THR A 91 -15.43 -21.92 93.74
N LYS A 92 -14.82 -20.75 93.52
CA LYS A 92 -14.41 -19.84 94.60
C LYS A 92 -15.38 -18.68 94.80
N MET A 93 -15.68 -17.91 93.75
CA MET A 93 -16.53 -16.70 93.91
C MET A 93 -18.02 -17.02 93.98
N CYS A 94 -18.56 -17.79 93.02
CA CYS A 94 -19.98 -18.14 92.98
C CYS A 94 -20.38 -19.06 94.15
N ALA A 95 -19.53 -20.00 94.54
CA ALA A 95 -19.78 -20.86 95.70
C ALA A 95 -19.87 -20.04 97.00
N VAL A 96 -18.94 -19.11 97.22
CA VAL A 96 -18.97 -18.22 98.40
C VAL A 96 -20.22 -17.33 98.40
N LYS A 97 -20.59 -16.74 97.26
CA LYS A 97 -21.84 -15.96 97.16
C LYS A 97 -23.09 -16.82 97.41
N ARG A 98 -23.13 -18.06 96.89
CA ARG A 98 -24.25 -18.99 97.09
C ARG A 98 -24.38 -19.41 98.55
N VAL A 99 -23.27 -19.72 99.22
CA VAL A 99 -23.25 -20.06 100.66
C VAL A 99 -23.68 -18.86 101.51
N ARG A 100 -23.15 -17.66 101.24
CA ARG A 100 -23.54 -16.42 101.95
C ARG A 100 -25.03 -16.13 101.80
N ASN A 101 -25.55 -16.19 100.57
CA ASN A 101 -26.96 -15.91 100.32
C ASN A 101 -27.84 -16.97 100.98
N GLY A 102 -27.47 -18.25 100.94
CA GLY A 102 -28.20 -19.33 101.62
C GLY A 102 -28.26 -19.19 103.14
N LEU A 103 -27.16 -18.75 103.79
CA LEU A 103 -27.12 -18.51 105.24
C LEU A 103 -27.94 -17.28 105.67
N LEU A 104 -28.04 -16.26 104.81
CA LEU A 104 -28.64 -14.96 105.16
C LEU A 104 -30.12 -14.83 104.79
N VAL A 105 -30.72 -15.80 104.10
CA VAL A 105 -32.15 -15.79 103.70
C VAL A 105 -33.11 -15.57 104.89
N HIS A 106 -32.76 -16.05 106.08
CA HIS A 106 -33.59 -15.92 107.28
C HIS A 106 -33.10 -14.81 108.25
N SER A 107 -32.12 -14.00 107.84
CA SER A 107 -31.60 -12.91 108.68
C SER A 107 -32.53 -11.71 108.67
N ALA A 108 -33.05 -11.33 109.83
CA ALA A 108 -33.87 -10.13 110.00
C ALA A 108 -33.06 -8.81 109.92
N LYS A 109 -31.73 -8.87 110.12
CA LYS A 109 -30.85 -7.67 110.09
C LYS A 109 -30.23 -7.40 108.72
N THR A 110 -29.90 -8.44 107.96
CA THR A 110 -29.18 -8.31 106.67
C THR A 110 -29.65 -9.39 105.68
N PRO A 111 -30.89 -9.32 105.17
CA PRO A 111 -31.37 -10.24 104.14
C PRO A 111 -30.59 -10.06 102.82
N PRO A 112 -30.55 -11.07 101.92
CA PRO A 112 -29.74 -11.01 100.69
C PRO A 112 -30.09 -9.84 99.76
N SER A 113 -31.34 -9.36 99.78
CA SER A 113 -31.79 -8.17 99.04
C SER A 113 -31.10 -6.88 99.50
N ASN A 114 -30.61 -6.86 100.74
CA ASN A 114 -29.95 -5.71 101.35
C ASN A 114 -28.42 -5.83 101.26
N ILE A 115 -27.87 -6.76 100.46
CA ILE A 115 -26.43 -6.89 100.22
C ILE A 115 -26.15 -6.54 98.77
N SER A 116 -25.40 -5.46 98.55
CA SER A 116 -24.94 -5.06 97.23
C SER A 116 -23.43 -5.27 97.19
N ASP A 117 -22.98 -6.24 96.38
CA ASP A 117 -21.56 -6.45 96.13
C ASP A 117 -21.07 -5.49 95.05
N CYS A 118 -19.80 -5.10 95.15
CA CYS A 118 -19.19 -4.32 94.10
C CYS A 118 -19.13 -5.08 92.77
N ASP A 119 -19.60 -4.42 91.71
CA ASP A 119 -19.42 -4.85 90.33
C ASP A 119 -18.66 -3.77 89.56
N VAL A 120 -17.83 -4.18 88.61
CA VAL A 120 -16.85 -3.30 87.94
C VAL A 120 -16.90 -3.49 86.42
N SER A 121 -16.60 -2.43 85.68
CA SER A 121 -16.58 -2.47 84.22
C SER A 121 -15.35 -3.18 83.66
N ASP A 122 -15.36 -3.40 82.35
CA ASP A 122 -14.19 -3.86 81.62
C ASP A 122 -13.03 -2.86 81.73
N TRP A 123 -11.81 -3.40 81.67
CA TRP A 123 -10.60 -2.59 81.70
C TRP A 123 -10.47 -1.73 80.44
N VAL A 124 -10.44 -0.41 80.61
CA VAL A 124 -10.19 0.56 79.53
C VAL A 124 -8.85 1.27 79.74
N PRO A 125 -8.14 1.63 78.66
CA PRO A 125 -6.89 2.37 78.77
C PRO A 125 -7.15 3.81 79.28
N LYS A 126 -6.36 4.27 80.24
CA LYS A 126 -6.51 5.62 80.83
C LYS A 126 -6.05 6.73 79.89
N THR A 127 -5.01 6.47 79.10
CA THR A 127 -4.38 7.43 78.17
C THR A 127 -4.31 6.92 76.74
N GLY A 128 -4.35 5.59 76.51
CA GLY A 128 -4.14 4.99 75.18
C GLY A 128 -2.67 4.90 74.76
N ASP A 129 -1.82 5.71 75.40
CA ASP A 129 -0.38 5.74 75.13
C ASP A 129 0.39 4.72 75.98
N CYS A 130 1.23 3.96 75.30
CA CYS A 130 2.18 3.05 75.94
C CYS A 130 3.43 3.81 76.38
N ILE A 131 3.72 3.90 77.67
CA ILE A 131 4.83 4.73 78.17
C ILE A 131 6.03 3.84 78.53
N ALA A 132 7.19 4.10 77.93
CA ALA A 132 8.46 3.42 78.25
C ALA A 132 8.95 3.76 79.67
N GLU A 133 9.93 3.01 80.19
CA GLU A 133 10.53 3.32 81.50
C GLU A 133 11.25 4.69 81.53
N SER A 134 11.60 5.23 80.37
CA SER A 134 12.12 6.59 80.18
C SER A 134 11.05 7.69 80.24
N GLY A 135 9.75 7.35 80.33
CA GLY A 135 8.65 8.31 80.38
C GLY A 135 8.13 8.79 79.02
N VAL A 136 8.69 8.31 77.91
CA VAL A 136 8.27 8.65 76.54
C VAL A 136 7.29 7.61 75.99
N ALA A 137 6.31 8.05 75.21
CA ALA A 137 5.40 7.13 74.52
C ALA A 137 6.18 6.27 73.50
N ILE A 138 6.04 4.95 73.59
CA ILE A 138 6.70 3.98 72.74
C ILE A 138 5.67 3.14 71.99
N THR A 139 5.80 3.06 70.67
CA THR A 139 4.88 2.27 69.83
C THR A 139 5.45 0.91 69.45
N CYS A 140 6.78 0.76 69.48
CA CYS A 140 7.51 -0.45 69.11
C CYS A 140 8.87 -0.48 69.84
N ASP A 141 9.43 -1.67 70.03
CA ASP A 141 10.72 -1.89 70.69
C ASP A 141 11.42 -3.10 70.05
N ASP A 142 12.59 -2.87 69.44
CA ASP A 142 13.38 -3.91 68.78
C ASP A 142 14.29 -4.71 69.74
N THR A 143 14.40 -4.27 70.99
CA THR A 143 15.29 -4.89 72.00
C THR A 143 14.67 -6.09 72.71
N CYS A 144 13.42 -6.42 72.40
CA CYS A 144 12.67 -7.50 73.02
C CYS A 144 13.29 -8.89 72.78
N PRO A 145 13.73 -9.59 73.84
CA PRO A 145 14.28 -10.93 73.70
C PRO A 145 13.17 -11.95 73.41
N LYS A 146 13.41 -12.85 72.43
CA LYS A 146 12.46 -13.92 72.05
C LYS A 146 12.01 -14.84 73.21
N PRO A 147 12.90 -15.30 74.12
CA PRO A 147 12.48 -16.23 75.18
C PRO A 147 11.67 -15.57 76.30
N ASP A 148 11.74 -14.24 76.47
CA ASP A 148 10.97 -13.52 77.49
C ASP A 148 10.59 -12.12 77.01
N PRO A 149 9.43 -11.96 76.34
CA PRO A 149 9.00 -10.68 75.79
C PRO A 149 8.67 -9.64 76.88
N TYR A 150 8.67 -9.98 78.17
CA TYR A 150 8.30 -9.06 79.26
C TYR A 150 9.42 -8.13 79.74
N GLN A 151 10.63 -8.28 79.19
CA GLN A 151 11.81 -7.51 79.57
C GLN A 151 11.97 -6.17 78.83
N CYS A 152 11.08 -5.86 77.89
CA CYS A 152 11.15 -4.69 77.00
C CYS A 152 9.78 -3.98 76.90
N GLY A 153 9.73 -2.87 76.17
CA GLY A 153 8.50 -2.12 75.90
C GLY A 153 8.03 -1.24 77.07
N GLY A 154 6.82 -0.70 76.93
CA GLY A 154 6.23 0.23 77.88
C GLY A 154 5.17 -0.39 78.80
N LYS A 155 4.63 0.44 79.69
CA LYS A 155 3.48 0.13 80.54
C LYS A 155 2.36 1.12 80.24
N GLU A 156 1.18 0.61 79.99
CA GLU A 156 -0.05 1.37 79.90
C GLU A 156 -0.87 1.14 81.17
N THR A 157 -1.43 2.23 81.72
CA THR A 157 -2.30 2.13 82.89
C THR A 157 -3.74 1.91 82.43
N MET A 158 -4.30 0.77 82.80
CA MET A 158 -5.69 0.44 82.58
C MET A 158 -6.49 0.85 83.82
N LYS A 159 -7.64 1.48 83.61
CA LYS A 159 -8.61 1.82 84.65
C LYS A 159 -9.94 1.13 84.35
N ARG A 160 -10.68 0.79 85.40
CA ARG A 160 -12.08 0.39 85.32
C ARG A 160 -12.87 1.12 86.38
N ASP A 161 -14.15 1.32 86.11
CA ASP A 161 -15.04 2.05 87.01
C ASP A 161 -15.97 1.08 87.75
N VAL A 162 -16.47 1.53 88.90
CA VAL A 162 -17.43 0.76 89.70
C VAL A 162 -18.81 0.94 89.10
N VAL A 163 -19.41 -0.16 88.68
CA VAL A 163 -20.77 -0.21 88.09
C VAL A 163 -21.82 -0.28 89.20
N VAL A 164 -21.54 -1.07 90.25
CA VAL A 164 -22.43 -1.22 91.40
C VAL A 164 -21.67 -0.86 92.67
N ILE A 165 -22.16 0.16 93.39
CA ILE A 165 -21.52 0.65 94.62
C ILE A 165 -21.84 -0.33 95.77
N PRO A 166 -20.82 -0.89 96.46
CA PRO A 166 -21.06 -1.80 97.57
C PRO A 166 -21.63 -1.05 98.77
N ASN A 167 -22.54 -1.70 99.50
CA ASN A 167 -23.00 -1.20 100.80
C ASN A 167 -22.16 -1.78 101.95
N SER A 168 -22.40 -1.34 103.19
CA SER A 168 -21.60 -1.76 104.36
C SER A 168 -21.60 -3.26 104.66
N ALA A 169 -22.52 -4.03 104.05
CA ALA A 169 -22.61 -5.48 104.18
C ALA A 169 -22.08 -6.25 102.95
N GLY A 170 -21.69 -5.55 101.88
CA GLY A 170 -21.18 -6.11 100.64
C GLY A 170 -19.65 -6.22 100.58
N ILE A 171 -19.14 -6.90 99.56
CA ILE A 171 -17.70 -7.03 99.33
C ILE A 171 -17.13 -5.73 98.74
N THR A 172 -16.02 -5.24 99.30
CA THR A 172 -15.29 -4.06 98.79
C THR A 172 -14.78 -4.29 97.38
N CYS A 173 -14.73 -3.22 96.57
CA CYS A 173 -14.28 -3.32 95.19
C CYS A 173 -12.83 -3.81 95.09
N PRO A 174 -12.53 -4.70 94.11
CA PRO A 174 -11.16 -5.04 93.77
C PRO A 174 -10.42 -3.81 93.19
N PRO A 175 -9.08 -3.86 93.06
CA PRO A 175 -8.30 -2.75 92.52
C PRO A 175 -8.87 -2.21 91.20
N LEU A 176 -9.00 -0.89 91.11
CA LEU A 176 -9.59 -0.18 89.97
C LEU A 176 -8.56 0.25 88.93
N GLU A 177 -7.27 0.09 89.22
CA GLU A 177 -6.16 0.36 88.31
C GLU A 177 -5.24 -0.86 88.19
N ARG A 178 -4.77 -1.16 86.97
CA ARG A 178 -3.71 -2.16 86.71
C ARG A 178 -2.77 -1.67 85.61
N LYS A 179 -1.53 -2.15 85.60
CA LYS A 179 -0.56 -1.86 84.54
C LYS A 179 -0.50 -3.02 83.55
N LYS A 180 -0.61 -2.73 82.26
CA LYS A 180 -0.50 -3.69 81.14
C LYS A 180 0.77 -3.38 80.34
N ARG A 181 1.50 -4.40 79.91
CA ARG A 181 2.64 -4.23 78.99
C ARG A 181 2.16 -3.94 77.57
N CYS A 182 2.91 -3.13 76.85
CA CYS A 182 2.58 -2.67 75.50
C CYS A 182 3.87 -2.32 74.72
N GLY A 183 3.77 -2.11 73.41
CA GLY A 183 4.91 -1.70 72.58
C GLY A 183 5.92 -2.81 72.26
N GLN A 184 5.63 -4.07 72.59
CA GLN A 184 6.53 -5.24 72.41
C GLN A 184 6.61 -5.74 70.95
N LYS A 185 6.30 -4.89 69.97
CA LYS A 185 6.37 -5.20 68.54
C LYS A 185 7.64 -4.58 67.95
N LYS A 186 8.23 -5.24 66.95
CA LYS A 186 9.38 -4.69 66.22
C LYS A 186 9.01 -3.40 65.49
N CYS A 187 9.97 -2.49 65.36
CA CYS A 187 9.74 -1.19 64.74
C CYS A 187 9.67 -1.29 63.20
N PRO A 188 8.78 -0.50 62.57
CA PRO A 188 8.65 -0.46 61.11
C PRO A 188 9.93 0.10 60.49
N VAL A 189 10.51 -0.65 59.56
CA VAL A 189 11.61 -0.18 58.72
C VAL A 189 11.02 0.17 57.37
N SER A 190 11.01 1.44 57.01
CA SER A 190 10.52 1.89 55.71
C SER A 190 11.55 1.65 54.62
N CYS A 191 11.08 1.46 53.39
CA CYS A 191 11.95 1.29 52.25
C CYS A 191 12.86 2.51 52.03
N SER A 192 14.13 2.27 51.70
CA SER A 192 15.06 3.29 51.21
C SER A 192 15.60 2.87 49.84
N MET A 193 15.61 3.80 48.89
CA MET A 193 16.02 3.60 47.50
C MET A 193 17.30 4.40 47.20
N SER A 194 18.16 3.88 46.33
CA SER A 194 19.34 4.62 45.84
C SER A 194 18.96 5.71 44.83
N ALA A 195 19.93 6.56 44.49
CA ALA A 195 19.78 7.50 43.38
C ALA A 195 19.57 6.76 42.06
N TRP A 196 18.82 7.37 41.15
CA TRP A 196 18.64 6.86 39.80
C TRP A 196 19.98 6.77 39.05
N SER A 197 20.14 5.71 38.26
CA SER A 197 21.16 5.67 37.21
C SER A 197 20.92 6.75 36.14
N GLY A 198 21.95 6.99 35.33
CA GLY A 198 21.78 7.78 34.10
C GLY A 198 20.81 7.11 33.12
N TRP A 199 20.14 7.91 32.29
CA TRP A 199 19.28 7.37 31.23
C TRP A 199 20.09 6.56 30.22
N SER A 200 19.53 5.44 29.77
CA SER A 200 20.09 4.64 28.67
C SER A 200 20.19 5.44 27.37
N LYS A 201 20.90 4.89 26.38
CA LYS A 201 20.71 5.34 24.99
C LYS A 201 19.26 5.12 24.57
N CYS A 202 18.76 6.00 23.68
CA CYS A 202 17.43 5.83 23.11
C CYS A 202 17.40 4.56 22.24
N THR A 203 16.33 3.77 22.34
CA THR A 203 16.22 2.52 21.55
C THR A 203 16.12 2.74 20.05
N LYS A 204 15.73 3.94 19.61
CA LYS A 204 15.62 4.31 18.20
C LYS A 204 16.20 5.71 17.97
N GLU A 205 16.75 5.97 16.79
CA GLU A 205 17.24 7.30 16.42
C GLU A 205 16.11 8.27 16.01
N CYS A 206 14.94 7.74 15.66
CA CYS A 206 13.72 8.45 15.30
C CYS A 206 12.48 7.58 15.59
N GLU A 207 11.27 8.11 15.37
CA GLU A 207 10.00 7.38 15.47
C GLU A 207 9.71 6.78 16.85
N SER A 208 9.97 7.59 17.88
CA SER A 208 9.60 7.31 19.27
C SER A 208 10.29 6.07 19.82
N GLY A 209 11.56 6.24 20.16
CA GLY A 209 12.27 5.30 21.02
C GLY A 209 11.92 5.51 22.50
N VAL A 210 12.48 4.64 23.34
CA VAL A 210 12.34 4.68 24.79
C VAL A 210 13.74 4.76 25.42
N GLN A 211 13.89 5.57 26.46
CA GLN A 211 15.02 5.52 27.37
C GLN A 211 14.56 4.97 28.71
N THR A 212 15.40 4.13 29.32
CA THR A 212 15.14 3.51 30.62
C THR A 212 16.20 3.95 31.61
N ARG A 213 15.80 4.12 32.88
CA ARG A 213 16.72 4.24 34.02
C ARG A 213 16.25 3.35 35.17
N THR A 214 17.19 2.90 35.98
CA THR A 214 16.95 2.01 37.12
C THR A 214 17.56 2.55 38.40
N ARG A 215 17.03 2.11 39.55
CA ARG A 215 17.60 2.34 40.90
C ARG A 215 17.44 1.09 41.75
N SER A 216 18.29 0.94 42.76
CA SER A 216 18.29 -0.21 43.68
C SER A 216 17.59 0.10 45.00
N ILE A 217 17.15 -0.94 45.70
CA ILE A 217 16.56 -0.87 47.05
C ILE A 217 17.61 -1.33 48.06
N PRO A 218 18.45 -0.43 48.62
CA PRO A 218 19.40 -0.78 49.68
C PRO A 218 18.74 -1.22 50.99
N VAL A 219 17.53 -0.72 51.31
CA VAL A 219 16.79 -1.11 52.52
C VAL A 219 15.40 -1.57 52.14
N LYS A 220 15.12 -2.87 52.26
CA LYS A 220 13.79 -3.46 52.06
C LYS A 220 12.87 -3.14 53.25
N PRO A 221 11.56 -2.91 53.00
CA PRO A 221 10.61 -2.62 54.06
C PRO A 221 10.42 -3.84 54.97
N LYS A 222 10.38 -3.61 56.29
CA LYS A 222 10.12 -4.65 57.31
C LYS A 222 9.13 -4.16 58.35
N ASN A 223 8.47 -5.10 59.04
CA ASN A 223 7.58 -4.84 60.18
C ASN A 223 6.47 -3.80 59.91
N GLY A 224 5.91 -3.78 58.69
CA GLY A 224 4.84 -2.84 58.31
C GLY A 224 5.30 -1.44 57.93
N GLY A 225 6.59 -1.24 57.61
CA GLY A 225 7.08 0.00 57.01
C GLY A 225 6.60 0.22 55.56
N SER A 226 6.72 1.45 55.06
CA SER A 226 6.23 1.83 53.73
C SER A 226 6.91 1.05 52.61
N ALA A 227 6.12 0.59 51.65
CA ALA A 227 6.61 -0.10 50.45
C ALA A 227 7.51 0.82 49.58
N CYS A 228 8.37 0.21 48.77
CA CYS A 228 9.21 0.93 47.81
C CYS A 228 8.38 1.40 46.60
N ASP A 229 8.76 2.55 46.03
CA ASP A 229 8.26 2.95 44.71
C ASP A 229 8.92 2.14 43.59
N ALA A 230 8.54 2.40 42.33
CA ALA A 230 9.09 1.74 41.16
C ALA A 230 10.63 1.85 41.09
N VAL A 231 11.27 0.73 40.73
CA VAL A 231 12.73 0.60 40.55
C VAL A 231 13.20 0.86 39.12
N GLN A 232 12.25 1.00 38.19
CA GLN A 232 12.47 1.29 36.77
C GLN A 232 11.56 2.43 36.31
N GLU A 233 12.10 3.29 35.47
CA GLU A 233 11.36 4.39 34.83
C GLU A 233 11.69 4.46 33.35
N GLU A 234 10.68 4.76 32.53
CA GLU A 234 10.78 4.88 31.09
C GLU A 234 10.31 6.27 30.63
N ARG A 235 10.98 6.80 29.60
CA ARG A 235 10.55 8.03 28.95
C ARG A 235 10.66 7.93 27.42
N PRO A 236 9.76 8.58 26.67
CA PRO A 236 9.91 8.67 25.23
C PRO A 236 11.12 9.53 24.85
N CYS A 237 11.78 9.15 23.76
CA CYS A 237 12.91 9.87 23.16
C CYS A 237 12.82 9.78 21.64
N ASN A 238 13.46 10.73 20.94
CA ASN A 238 13.53 10.75 19.47
C ASN A 238 12.16 10.58 18.78
N THR A 239 11.17 11.37 19.21
CA THR A 239 9.79 11.34 18.70
C THR A 239 9.63 11.96 17.30
N GLY A 240 10.71 12.49 16.72
CA GLY A 240 10.72 13.01 15.35
C GLY A 240 10.55 11.92 14.31
N SER A 241 9.92 12.25 13.18
CA SER A 241 9.81 11.33 12.04
C SER A 241 11.16 11.17 11.34
N CYS A 242 11.45 9.97 10.83
CA CYS A 242 12.57 9.77 9.91
C CYS A 242 12.15 10.23 8.50
N ASP A 243 12.29 11.53 8.26
CA ASP A 243 11.93 12.13 6.98
C ASP A 243 12.80 11.57 5.86
N ARG A 244 12.17 11.16 4.75
CA ARG A 244 12.86 10.63 3.58
C ARG A 244 12.18 11.12 2.31
N ASP A 245 12.95 11.75 1.44
CA ASP A 245 12.51 12.15 0.11
C ASP A 245 12.20 10.93 -0.77
N CYS A 246 11.43 11.16 -1.84
CA CYS A 246 11.14 10.08 -2.78
C CYS A 246 12.34 9.75 -3.67
N LYS A 247 12.42 8.50 -4.13
CA LYS A 247 13.37 8.08 -5.16
C LYS A 247 12.60 7.81 -6.46
N LEU A 248 13.04 8.41 -7.55
CA LEU A 248 12.47 8.19 -8.88
C LEU A 248 13.10 6.96 -9.55
N GLU A 249 12.36 6.31 -10.43
CA GLU A 249 12.87 5.31 -11.38
C GLU A 249 13.66 5.98 -12.53
N ASP A 250 14.26 5.15 -13.37
CA ASP A 250 14.80 5.61 -14.66
C ASP A 250 13.69 6.17 -15.55
N TRP A 251 14.10 6.95 -16.56
CA TRP A 251 13.17 7.48 -17.54
C TRP A 251 12.45 6.35 -18.27
N SER A 252 11.14 6.50 -18.48
CA SER A 252 10.44 5.70 -19.48
C SER A 252 11.02 5.97 -20.87
N ASP A 253 10.77 5.05 -21.80
CA ASP A 253 10.92 5.33 -23.22
C ASP A 253 10.07 6.54 -23.62
N TRP A 254 10.47 7.20 -24.70
CA TRP A 254 9.70 8.28 -25.30
C TRP A 254 8.40 7.73 -25.89
N ALA A 255 7.29 8.42 -25.61
CA ALA A 255 6.03 8.12 -26.27
C ALA A 255 6.12 8.39 -27.79
N PRO A 256 5.29 7.75 -28.62
CA PRO A 256 5.16 8.11 -30.03
C PRO A 256 4.88 9.61 -30.20
N CYS A 257 5.36 10.19 -31.31
CA CYS A 257 5.17 11.61 -31.56
C CYS A 257 3.68 11.92 -31.73
N SER A 258 3.21 13.02 -31.12
CA SER A 258 1.79 13.38 -31.15
C SER A 258 1.27 13.81 -32.54
N MET A 259 2.17 14.10 -33.48
CA MET A 259 1.84 14.36 -34.88
C MET A 259 2.90 13.74 -35.77
N ALA A 260 2.50 13.24 -36.93
CA ALA A 260 3.42 12.61 -37.88
C ALA A 260 4.26 13.61 -38.70
N CYS A 261 3.76 14.83 -38.83
CA CYS A 261 4.35 15.93 -39.60
C CYS A 261 3.77 17.26 -39.08
N ASN A 262 4.30 18.39 -39.55
CA ASN A 262 3.93 19.76 -39.12
C ASN A 262 4.17 20.05 -37.62
N SER A 263 5.22 19.46 -37.04
CA SER A 263 5.67 19.67 -35.64
C SER A 263 4.71 19.15 -34.57
N GLY A 264 4.97 17.94 -34.10
CA GLY A 264 4.35 17.35 -32.91
C GLY A 264 5.22 17.46 -31.66
N PHE A 265 4.79 16.78 -30.60
CA PHE A 265 5.57 16.65 -29.37
C PHE A 265 5.59 15.21 -28.90
N THR A 266 6.68 14.81 -28.27
CA THR A 266 6.81 13.55 -27.54
C THR A 266 7.12 13.84 -26.09
N ASN A 267 6.73 12.93 -25.20
CA ASN A 267 6.96 13.04 -23.77
C ASN A 267 7.47 11.72 -23.18
N ARG A 268 8.08 11.83 -22.00
CA ARG A 268 8.46 10.69 -21.16
C ARG A 268 8.31 11.07 -19.69
N ASN A 269 8.22 10.07 -18.82
CA ASN A 269 8.06 10.30 -17.39
C ASN A 269 8.90 9.36 -16.53
N ARG A 270 9.12 9.75 -15.28
CA ARG A 270 9.69 8.89 -14.23
C ARG A 270 8.61 8.52 -13.22
N LYS A 271 8.56 7.23 -12.86
CA LYS A 271 7.71 6.74 -11.77
C LYS A 271 8.43 6.90 -10.44
N VAL A 272 7.67 6.85 -9.35
CA VAL A 272 8.22 6.92 -7.99
C VAL A 272 8.53 5.50 -7.54
N LEU A 273 9.81 5.16 -7.44
CA LEU A 273 10.29 3.87 -6.95
C LEU A 273 10.08 3.75 -5.44
N VAL A 274 10.43 4.82 -4.71
CA VAL A 274 10.35 4.86 -3.25
C VAL A 274 9.53 6.08 -2.85
N PRO A 275 8.38 5.92 -2.16
CA PRO A 275 7.55 7.04 -1.74
C PRO A 275 8.21 7.84 -0.60
N ILE A 276 7.69 9.05 -0.38
CA ILE A 276 8.11 9.91 0.73
C ILE A 276 7.82 9.26 2.09
N ARG A 277 8.60 9.61 3.11
CA ARG A 277 8.31 9.33 4.53
C ARG A 277 8.37 10.64 5.31
N GLY A 278 7.42 10.84 6.23
CA GLY A 278 7.34 12.06 7.05
C GLY A 278 7.17 13.32 6.20
N GLN A 279 8.04 14.31 6.40
CA GLN A 279 8.09 15.58 5.65
C GLN A 279 8.94 15.53 4.36
N GLY A 280 9.31 14.33 3.91
CA GLY A 280 10.05 14.16 2.66
C GLY A 280 9.35 14.79 1.45
N LYS A 281 10.14 15.26 0.49
CA LYS A 281 9.68 15.92 -0.73
C LYS A 281 9.72 14.94 -1.91
N CYS A 282 8.79 15.15 -2.85
CA CYS A 282 8.80 14.46 -4.13
C CYS A 282 8.38 15.43 -5.25
N PRO A 283 9.07 15.45 -6.39
CA PRO A 283 8.63 16.22 -7.55
C PRO A 283 7.22 15.84 -7.98
N THR A 284 6.42 16.84 -8.36
CA THR A 284 5.06 16.62 -8.87
C THR A 284 5.11 15.90 -10.22
N LYS A 285 3.97 15.34 -10.67
CA LYS A 285 3.89 14.63 -11.97
C LYS A 285 4.28 15.50 -13.17
N SER A 286 4.18 16.83 -13.06
CA SER A 286 4.50 17.79 -14.10
C SER A 286 5.84 18.48 -13.92
N ALA A 287 6.57 18.17 -12.85
CA ALA A 287 7.89 18.75 -12.59
C ALA A 287 8.92 18.22 -13.59
N VAL A 288 9.89 19.04 -13.98
CA VAL A 288 10.88 18.72 -15.03
C VAL A 288 11.73 17.49 -14.64
N GLU A 289 11.92 17.24 -13.35
CA GLU A 289 12.63 16.06 -12.83
C GLU A 289 11.86 14.76 -13.05
N ARG A 290 10.55 14.83 -13.32
CA ARG A 290 9.65 13.68 -13.47
C ARG A 290 8.94 13.61 -14.82
N PHE A 291 8.87 14.71 -15.55
CA PHE A 291 8.20 14.81 -16.84
C PHE A 291 9.01 15.67 -17.80
N GLU A 292 9.27 15.12 -18.98
CA GLU A 292 10.01 15.80 -20.04
C GLU A 292 9.18 15.78 -21.32
N LYS A 293 9.25 16.88 -22.08
CA LYS A 293 8.55 17.07 -23.34
C LYS A 293 9.49 17.72 -24.35
N GLN A 294 9.51 17.22 -25.57
CA GLN A 294 10.28 17.78 -26.68
C GLN A 294 9.48 17.78 -27.98
N GLU A 295 9.89 18.61 -28.94
CA GLU A 295 9.33 18.64 -30.29
C GLU A 295 9.83 17.46 -31.13
N CYS A 296 8.97 16.97 -32.02
CA CYS A 296 9.27 15.89 -32.96
C CYS A 296 8.54 16.11 -34.29
N ASN A 297 8.99 15.43 -35.35
CA ASN A 297 8.37 15.46 -36.67
C ASN A 297 8.13 16.87 -37.25
N THR A 298 9.19 17.69 -37.32
CA THR A 298 9.13 19.07 -37.82
C THR A 298 9.01 19.19 -39.34
N GLN A 299 9.07 18.07 -40.08
CA GLN A 299 8.87 18.05 -41.52
C GLN A 299 7.44 18.43 -41.91
N ALA A 300 7.27 19.06 -43.07
CA ALA A 300 5.94 19.33 -43.61
C ALA A 300 5.24 18.02 -44.05
N CYS A 301 3.92 17.97 -43.91
CA CYS A 301 3.13 16.87 -44.46
C CYS A 301 3.10 16.93 -45.99
N VAL A 302 3.05 15.76 -46.65
CA VAL A 302 3.00 15.66 -48.13
C VAL A 302 1.57 15.43 -48.64
N GLY A 303 0.69 14.82 -47.85
CA GLY A 303 -0.70 14.53 -48.22
C GLY A 303 -0.95 13.08 -48.66
N ASP A 304 0.07 12.23 -48.58
CA ASP A 304 0.00 10.81 -48.91
C ASP A 304 0.21 9.90 -47.68
N GLU A 305 0.14 10.46 -46.47
CA GLU A 305 0.43 9.77 -45.23
C GLU A 305 -0.51 8.57 -45.01
N ILE A 306 0.10 7.47 -44.59
CA ILE A 306 -0.56 6.21 -44.26
C ILE A 306 -0.29 5.83 -42.81
N CYS A 307 -1.28 5.24 -42.15
CA CYS A 307 -1.14 4.75 -40.78
C CYS A 307 -0.60 3.33 -40.78
N ILE A 308 0.56 3.15 -40.13
CA ILE A 308 1.24 1.86 -39.95
C ILE A 308 1.46 1.53 -38.46
N ALA A 309 0.85 2.29 -37.55
CA ALA A 309 0.96 2.07 -36.12
C ALA A 309 0.34 0.73 -35.70
N GLN A 310 0.91 0.11 -34.66
CA GLN A 310 0.27 -0.95 -33.91
C GLN A 310 -0.90 -0.39 -33.11
N GLN A 311 -2.07 -0.28 -33.75
CA GLN A 311 -3.25 0.37 -33.20
C GLN A 311 -4.50 -0.49 -33.39
N ASP A 312 -5.31 -0.60 -32.35
CA ASP A 312 -6.66 -1.17 -32.44
C ASP A 312 -7.67 -0.04 -32.33
N LEU A 313 -8.33 0.26 -33.45
CA LEU A 313 -9.17 1.43 -33.62
C LEU A 313 -10.65 1.04 -33.69
N VAL A 314 -11.47 1.63 -32.83
CA VAL A 314 -12.93 1.62 -33.01
C VAL A 314 -13.39 2.98 -33.55
N ILE A 315 -13.95 2.97 -34.77
CA ILE A 315 -14.62 4.14 -35.35
C ILE A 315 -16.07 4.16 -34.83
N VAL A 316 -16.41 5.22 -34.12
CA VAL A 316 -17.74 5.50 -33.58
C VAL A 316 -18.42 6.53 -34.48
N LEU A 317 -19.43 6.10 -35.23
CA LEU A 317 -20.10 6.89 -36.26
C LEU A 317 -21.50 7.32 -35.81
N ASP A 318 -21.78 8.62 -35.89
CA ASP A 318 -23.07 9.21 -35.54
C ASP A 318 -24.08 9.08 -36.69
N ALA A 319 -25.21 8.42 -36.40
CA ALA A 319 -26.37 8.26 -37.28
C ALA A 319 -27.65 8.87 -36.68
N SER A 320 -27.50 9.84 -35.77
CA SER A 320 -28.60 10.46 -35.04
C SER A 320 -29.48 11.35 -35.93
N GLY A 321 -30.65 11.70 -35.39
CA GLY A 321 -31.64 12.51 -36.09
C GLY A 321 -31.16 13.90 -36.53
N SER A 322 -30.12 14.45 -35.89
CA SER A 322 -29.64 15.82 -36.16
C SER A 322 -28.84 15.96 -37.46
N LEU A 323 -28.19 14.89 -37.93
CA LEU A 323 -27.42 14.86 -39.17
C LEU A 323 -28.27 14.80 -40.44
N LYS A 324 -29.52 14.31 -40.33
CA LYS A 324 -30.38 13.93 -41.46
C LYS A 324 -29.73 12.83 -42.33
N ALA A 325 -30.48 12.32 -43.31
CA ALA A 325 -30.00 11.24 -44.20
C ALA A 325 -28.75 11.66 -44.99
N ASP A 326 -28.81 12.80 -45.70
CA ASP A 326 -27.71 13.28 -46.55
C ASP A 326 -26.43 13.56 -45.75
N GLY A 327 -26.54 14.06 -44.53
CA GLY A 327 -25.38 14.31 -43.66
C GLY A 327 -24.73 13.02 -43.17
N PHE A 328 -25.53 12.00 -42.84
CA PHE A 328 -25.03 10.68 -42.49
C PHE A 328 -24.28 10.03 -43.66
N GLU A 329 -24.76 10.18 -44.89
CA GLU A 329 -24.05 9.66 -46.08
C GLU A 329 -22.67 10.29 -46.26
N VAL A 330 -22.54 11.60 -46.03
CA VAL A 330 -21.24 12.29 -46.10
C VAL A 330 -20.28 11.75 -45.03
N LEU A 331 -20.75 11.59 -43.78
CA LEU A 331 -19.92 11.03 -42.70
C LEU A 331 -19.51 9.57 -42.97
N ARG A 332 -20.45 8.75 -43.46
CA ARG A 332 -20.18 7.35 -43.83
C ARG A 332 -19.12 7.27 -44.92
N ASN A 333 -19.27 8.06 -45.99
CA ASN A 333 -18.30 8.08 -47.09
C ASN A 333 -16.93 8.58 -46.63
N PHE A 334 -16.90 9.57 -45.73
CA PHE A 334 -15.65 10.02 -45.11
C PHE A 334 -14.98 8.92 -44.28
N ALA A 335 -15.75 8.19 -43.47
CA ALA A 335 -15.23 7.05 -42.69
C ALA A 335 -14.66 5.96 -43.61
N VAL A 336 -15.34 5.65 -44.72
CA VAL A 336 -14.83 4.71 -45.74
C VAL A 336 -13.51 5.21 -46.33
N ASN A 337 -13.43 6.47 -46.78
CA ASN A 337 -12.20 7.04 -47.32
C ASN A 337 -11.06 7.05 -46.29
N LEU A 338 -11.37 7.36 -45.04
CA LEU A 338 -10.39 7.35 -43.95
C LEU A 338 -9.77 5.95 -43.77
N THR A 339 -10.58 4.88 -43.79
CA THR A 339 -10.08 3.50 -43.66
C THR A 339 -9.14 3.09 -44.81
N GLN A 340 -9.16 3.75 -45.96
CA GLN A 340 -8.25 3.46 -47.08
C GLN A 340 -6.79 3.84 -46.79
N ARG A 341 -6.56 4.75 -45.84
CA ARG A 341 -5.21 5.17 -45.42
C ARG A 341 -4.62 4.32 -44.29
N TYR A 342 -5.40 3.37 -43.76
CA TYR A 342 -4.90 2.41 -42.78
C TYR A 342 -4.46 1.15 -43.50
N HIS A 343 -3.27 0.67 -43.17
CA HIS A 343 -2.78 -0.62 -43.67
C HIS A 343 -2.82 -1.62 -42.52
N PRO A 344 -3.42 -2.82 -42.68
CA PRO A 344 -3.51 -3.82 -41.61
C PRO A 344 -2.23 -4.66 -41.48
N LEU A 345 -1.40 -4.68 -42.52
CA LEU A 345 -0.13 -5.38 -42.59
C LEU A 345 0.90 -4.45 -43.22
N TYR A 346 2.03 -4.22 -42.57
CA TYR A 346 3.12 -3.43 -43.13
C TYR A 346 4.47 -4.03 -42.73
N LEU A 347 5.39 -4.15 -43.69
CA LEU A 347 6.69 -4.82 -43.52
C LEU A 347 6.58 -6.20 -42.85
N GLY A 348 5.45 -6.88 -43.07
CA GLY A 348 5.16 -8.20 -42.53
C GLY A 348 4.80 -8.27 -41.05
N VAL A 349 4.43 -7.13 -40.44
CA VAL A 349 3.92 -7.01 -39.08
C VAL A 349 2.46 -6.56 -39.11
N ASP A 350 1.63 -7.16 -38.26
CA ASP A 350 0.22 -6.75 -38.11
C ASP A 350 0.17 -5.38 -37.42
N THR A 351 -0.31 -4.37 -38.14
CA THR A 351 -0.32 -2.98 -37.70
C THR A 351 -1.67 -2.59 -37.14
N VAL A 352 -2.74 -2.68 -37.93
CA VAL A 352 -4.04 -2.09 -37.54
C VAL A 352 -5.17 -3.11 -37.53
N LYS A 353 -6.00 -3.07 -36.49
CA LYS A 353 -7.36 -3.64 -36.53
C LYS A 353 -8.39 -2.53 -36.41
N ILE A 354 -9.46 -2.60 -37.21
CA ILE A 354 -10.55 -1.62 -37.18
C ILE A 354 -11.87 -2.30 -36.83
N GLY A 355 -12.59 -1.69 -35.89
CA GLY A 355 -13.97 -2.01 -35.53
C GLY A 355 -14.86 -0.78 -35.75
N VAL A 356 -16.17 -1.02 -35.90
CA VAL A 356 -17.14 0.03 -36.19
C VAL A 356 -18.33 -0.08 -35.24
N VAL A 357 -18.64 1.02 -34.59
CA VAL A 357 -19.84 1.20 -33.75
C VAL A 357 -20.66 2.33 -34.34
N LEU A 358 -21.94 2.08 -34.52
CA LEU A 358 -22.92 3.06 -34.96
C LEU A 358 -23.80 3.47 -33.77
N PHE A 359 -24.01 4.76 -33.59
CA PHE A 359 -24.89 5.29 -32.55
C PHE A 359 -25.83 6.34 -33.12
N GLY A 360 -26.81 6.78 -32.33
CA GLY A 360 -27.90 7.61 -32.83
C GLY A 360 -29.17 6.83 -33.16
N ASN A 361 -29.27 5.57 -32.74
CA ASN A 361 -30.51 4.78 -32.65
C ASN A 361 -31.18 4.91 -31.27
N GLY A 362 -30.83 5.95 -30.48
CA GLY A 362 -31.39 6.12 -29.16
C GLY A 362 -32.92 6.23 -29.21
N HIS A 363 -33.60 5.21 -28.69
CA HIS A 363 -35.03 5.16 -28.42
C HIS A 363 -35.26 4.68 -26.98
N LEU A 364 -36.33 5.17 -26.35
CA LEU A 364 -36.76 4.69 -25.03
C LEU A 364 -37.54 3.38 -25.24
N LEU A 365 -36.98 2.28 -24.77
CA LEU A 365 -37.63 0.97 -24.69
C LEU A 365 -38.39 0.88 -23.38
N THR A 366 -39.70 0.69 -23.44
CA THR A 366 -40.49 0.34 -22.23
C THR A 366 -40.32 -1.16 -21.96
N MET A 367 -39.70 -1.48 -20.83
CA MET A 367 -39.51 -2.84 -20.36
C MET A 367 -40.82 -3.41 -19.79
N PRO A 368 -40.97 -4.76 -19.73
CA PRO A 368 -42.17 -5.41 -19.20
C PRO A 368 -42.51 -5.05 -17.74
N ASP A 369 -41.55 -4.54 -16.98
CA ASP A 369 -41.69 -4.08 -15.59
C ASP A 369 -42.12 -2.60 -15.46
N GLY A 370 -42.35 -1.91 -16.58
CA GLY A 370 -42.73 -0.50 -16.61
C GLY A 370 -41.55 0.48 -16.51
N THR A 371 -40.30 -0.03 -16.46
CA THR A 371 -39.10 0.83 -16.51
C THR A 371 -38.73 1.15 -17.96
N ASN A 372 -38.10 2.31 -18.18
CA ASN A 372 -37.60 2.69 -19.51
C ASN A 372 -36.10 2.41 -19.59
N SER A 373 -35.68 1.61 -20.56
CA SER A 373 -34.28 1.40 -20.95
C SER A 373 -33.98 2.13 -22.26
N ILE A 374 -32.71 2.36 -22.56
CA ILE A 374 -32.29 2.98 -23.81
C ILE A 374 -31.71 1.90 -24.72
N GLU A 375 -32.09 1.90 -26.00
CA GLU A 375 -31.50 0.99 -26.99
C GLU A 375 -29.95 1.04 -26.96
N PRO A 376 -29.26 -0.12 -26.98
CA PRO A 376 -27.80 -0.13 -27.03
C PRO A 376 -27.29 0.37 -28.39
N ALA A 377 -26.06 0.89 -28.42
CA ALA A 377 -25.38 1.23 -29.65
C ALA A 377 -25.14 -0.02 -30.52
N ILE A 378 -25.19 0.15 -31.84
CA ILE A 378 -25.10 -0.96 -32.80
C ILE A 378 -23.63 -1.26 -33.07
N LYS A 379 -23.17 -2.45 -32.70
CA LYS A 379 -21.84 -2.97 -33.07
C LYS A 379 -21.91 -3.47 -34.52
N VAL A 380 -21.49 -2.64 -35.48
CA VAL A 380 -21.59 -2.93 -36.92
C VAL A 380 -20.56 -4.00 -37.33
N GLN A 381 -19.32 -3.82 -36.89
CA GLN A 381 -18.21 -4.70 -37.23
C GLN A 381 -17.27 -4.80 -36.02
N PRO A 382 -17.03 -6.00 -35.47
CA PRO A 382 -15.97 -6.23 -34.49
C PRO A 382 -14.58 -5.93 -35.05
N LEU A 383 -13.59 -5.74 -34.18
CA LEU A 383 -12.19 -5.53 -34.56
C LEU A 383 -11.70 -6.64 -35.50
N THR A 384 -11.21 -6.25 -36.67
CA THR A 384 -10.65 -7.16 -37.67
C THR A 384 -9.49 -6.47 -38.42
N SER A 385 -8.57 -7.27 -38.96
CA SER A 385 -7.53 -6.82 -39.90
C SER A 385 -8.01 -6.80 -41.35
N ASP A 386 -9.19 -7.38 -41.64
CA ASP A 386 -9.82 -7.32 -42.96
C ASP A 386 -10.53 -5.96 -43.16
N LEU A 387 -9.79 -4.99 -43.70
CA LEU A 387 -10.33 -3.64 -43.92
C LEU A 387 -11.28 -3.57 -45.13
N ASP A 388 -11.25 -4.53 -46.05
CA ASP A 388 -12.23 -4.63 -47.13
C ASP A 388 -13.61 -4.98 -46.56
N LEU A 389 -13.65 -5.92 -45.62
CA LEU A 389 -14.87 -6.26 -44.88
C LEU A 389 -15.39 -5.06 -44.07
N VAL A 390 -14.51 -4.32 -43.39
CA VAL A 390 -14.90 -3.12 -42.64
C VAL A 390 -15.54 -2.08 -43.55
N ARG A 391 -14.95 -1.82 -44.72
CA ARG A 391 -15.49 -0.88 -45.72
C ARG A 391 -16.86 -1.32 -46.24
N ALA A 392 -16.99 -2.59 -46.61
CA ALA A 392 -18.25 -3.15 -47.08
C ALA A 392 -19.37 -3.05 -46.01
N LYS A 393 -19.01 -3.26 -44.73
CA LYS A 393 -19.96 -3.12 -43.62
C LYS A 393 -20.33 -1.66 -43.34
N LEU A 394 -19.37 -0.73 -43.45
CA LEU A 394 -19.64 0.70 -43.34
C LEU A 394 -20.63 1.16 -44.42
N GLU A 395 -20.43 0.76 -45.68
CA GLU A 395 -21.33 1.12 -46.79
C GLU A 395 -22.76 0.60 -46.60
N GLN A 396 -22.93 -0.56 -45.96
CA GLN A 396 -24.24 -1.16 -45.64
C GLN A 396 -24.98 -0.46 -44.49
N THR A 397 -24.32 0.44 -43.75
CA THR A 397 -24.98 1.15 -42.63
C THR A 397 -26.05 2.12 -43.12
N THR A 398 -27.12 2.23 -42.34
CA THR A 398 -28.28 3.08 -42.61
C THR A 398 -28.49 4.11 -41.50
N TRP A 399 -29.10 5.24 -41.85
CA TRP A 399 -29.43 6.32 -40.91
C TRP A 399 -30.51 5.89 -39.91
N GLN A 400 -30.27 6.09 -38.60
CA GLN A 400 -31.07 5.49 -37.51
C GLN A 400 -32.16 6.44 -36.95
N ARG A 401 -32.00 7.76 -37.06
CA ARG A 401 -33.00 8.79 -36.68
C ARG A 401 -33.33 8.93 -35.19
N GLY A 402 -32.62 8.27 -34.28
CA GLY A 402 -32.78 8.40 -32.83
C GLY A 402 -31.97 9.55 -32.22
N PHE A 403 -31.95 9.64 -30.88
CA PHE A 403 -31.17 10.65 -30.16
C PHE A 403 -29.69 10.27 -29.99
N THR A 404 -28.84 11.27 -29.79
CA THR A 404 -27.37 11.18 -29.84
C THR A 404 -26.78 10.68 -28.51
N ASN A 405 -26.88 9.37 -28.26
CA ASN A 405 -26.32 8.72 -27.06
C ASN A 405 -24.85 8.30 -27.22
N MET A 406 -23.95 9.26 -27.09
CA MET A 406 -22.50 9.03 -27.21
C MET A 406 -21.95 8.12 -26.08
N ALA A 407 -22.50 8.18 -24.87
CA ALA A 407 -22.03 7.36 -23.74
C ALA A 407 -22.16 5.86 -24.00
N GLN A 408 -23.27 5.43 -24.62
CA GLN A 408 -23.45 4.03 -25.02
C GLN A 408 -22.51 3.63 -26.15
N ALA A 409 -22.23 4.54 -27.08
CA ALA A 409 -21.29 4.31 -28.17
C ALA A 409 -19.87 4.07 -27.63
N LEU A 410 -19.42 4.92 -26.70
CA LEU A 410 -18.16 4.76 -25.99
C LEU A 410 -18.12 3.47 -25.16
N SER A 411 -19.24 3.06 -24.57
CA SER A 411 -19.35 1.79 -23.84
C SER A 411 -19.26 0.57 -24.78
N ALA A 412 -19.89 0.63 -25.94
CA ALA A 412 -19.79 -0.43 -26.95
C ALA A 412 -18.36 -0.54 -27.51
N ALA A 413 -17.69 0.60 -27.71
CA ALA A 413 -16.28 0.66 -28.12
C ALA A 413 -15.36 0.07 -27.04
N ASP A 414 -15.56 0.42 -25.76
CA ASP A 414 -14.84 -0.15 -24.61
C ASP A 414 -14.94 -1.69 -24.59
N THR A 415 -16.15 -2.22 -24.76
CA THR A 415 -16.37 -3.69 -24.82
C THR A 415 -15.67 -4.30 -26.03
N MET A 416 -15.76 -3.68 -27.21
CA MET A 416 -15.15 -4.19 -28.43
C MET A 416 -13.61 -4.24 -28.33
N LEU A 417 -12.99 -3.20 -27.77
CA LEU A 417 -11.55 -3.15 -27.50
C LEU A 417 -11.14 -4.18 -26.45
N SER A 418 -11.98 -4.40 -25.43
CA SER A 418 -11.72 -5.42 -24.41
C SER A 418 -11.81 -6.85 -24.97
N ASP A 419 -12.73 -7.11 -25.91
CA ASP A 419 -12.97 -8.44 -26.48
C ASP A 419 -11.96 -8.82 -27.57
N GLY A 420 -11.54 -7.86 -28.40
CA GLY A 420 -10.75 -8.11 -29.62
C GLY A 420 -9.40 -7.38 -29.70
N GLY A 421 -9.06 -6.58 -28.69
CA GLY A 421 -7.83 -5.80 -28.63
C GLY A 421 -6.58 -6.66 -28.37
N ARG A 422 -5.45 -6.19 -28.89
CA ARG A 422 -4.11 -6.74 -28.73
C ARG A 422 -3.40 -6.04 -27.57
N PRO A 423 -2.72 -6.77 -26.67
CA PRO A 423 -2.05 -6.18 -25.51
C PRO A 423 -0.86 -5.28 -25.88
N GLU A 424 -0.22 -5.53 -27.01
CA GLU A 424 0.91 -4.76 -27.54
C GLU A 424 0.49 -3.54 -28.37
N ALA A 425 -0.79 -3.44 -28.76
CA ALA A 425 -1.28 -2.36 -29.61
C ALA A 425 -1.94 -1.23 -28.80
N GLN A 426 -1.82 0.01 -29.29
CA GLN A 426 -2.52 1.15 -28.70
C GLN A 426 -4.02 1.04 -29.01
N SER A 427 -4.84 0.91 -27.97
CA SER A 427 -6.30 0.96 -28.10
C SER A 427 -6.78 2.40 -28.32
N ALA A 428 -7.64 2.62 -29.30
CA ALA A 428 -8.12 3.96 -29.65
C ALA A 428 -9.59 3.97 -30.12
N VAL A 429 -10.26 5.10 -29.86
CA VAL A 429 -11.66 5.36 -30.24
C VAL A 429 -11.72 6.68 -31.00
N LEU A 430 -12.23 6.65 -32.22
CA LEU A 430 -12.45 7.83 -33.06
C LEU A 430 -13.95 8.13 -33.14
N VAL A 431 -14.38 9.27 -32.61
CA VAL A 431 -15.80 9.68 -32.62
C VAL A 431 -16.04 10.70 -33.74
N LEU A 432 -16.80 10.29 -34.74
CA LEU A 432 -17.28 11.14 -35.85
C LEU A 432 -18.75 11.52 -35.58
N SER A 433 -19.02 12.80 -35.31
CA SER A 433 -20.36 13.28 -34.93
C SER A 433 -20.58 14.73 -35.37
N ASP A 434 -21.83 15.19 -35.42
CA ASP A 434 -22.14 16.62 -35.58
C ASP A 434 -21.86 17.47 -34.33
N GLY A 435 -21.31 16.84 -33.29
CA GLY A 435 -20.91 17.47 -32.03
C GLY A 435 -22.04 17.62 -31.02
N LYS A 436 -23.27 17.18 -31.35
CA LYS A 436 -24.37 17.14 -30.38
C LYS A 436 -24.27 15.90 -29.50
N TYR A 437 -24.73 16.00 -28.27
CA TYR A 437 -24.81 14.88 -27.33
C TYR A 437 -26.00 15.04 -26.41
N SER A 438 -26.65 13.94 -26.04
CA SER A 438 -27.83 13.97 -25.17
C SER A 438 -27.50 13.95 -23.68
N PHE A 439 -26.44 13.23 -23.26
CA PHE A 439 -26.13 12.99 -21.84
C PHE A 439 -24.72 13.45 -21.47
N LYS A 440 -24.55 14.74 -21.14
CA LYS A 440 -23.23 15.34 -20.85
C LYS A 440 -22.42 14.57 -19.80
N TYR A 441 -23.03 14.31 -18.63
CA TYR A 441 -22.33 13.71 -17.49
C TYR A 441 -21.92 12.26 -17.75
N GLN A 442 -22.82 11.45 -18.31
CA GLN A 442 -22.54 10.05 -18.64
C GLN A 442 -21.46 9.93 -19.72
N THR A 443 -21.50 10.78 -20.74
CA THR A 443 -20.45 10.80 -21.78
C THR A 443 -19.11 11.23 -21.18
N ALA A 444 -19.09 12.23 -20.30
CA ALA A 444 -17.87 12.69 -19.64
C ALA A 444 -17.24 11.60 -18.74
N GLU A 445 -18.07 10.92 -17.95
CA GLU A 445 -17.65 9.79 -17.11
C GLU A 445 -17.08 8.67 -17.97
N LYS A 446 -17.79 8.27 -19.04
CA LYS A 446 -17.34 7.18 -19.89
C LYS A 446 -16.07 7.52 -20.69
N ALA A 447 -15.94 8.76 -21.16
CA ALA A 447 -14.70 9.23 -21.78
C ALA A 447 -13.53 9.24 -20.79
N LYS A 448 -13.77 9.58 -19.51
CA LYS A 448 -12.75 9.50 -18.46
C LYS A 448 -12.35 8.06 -18.19
N GLU A 449 -13.30 7.13 -18.08
CA GLU A 449 -13.02 5.70 -17.89
C GLU A 449 -12.13 5.13 -19.01
N LEU A 450 -12.41 5.46 -20.27
CA LEU A 450 -11.57 5.06 -21.40
C LEU A 450 -10.13 5.57 -21.23
N LYS A 451 -9.96 6.83 -20.85
CA LYS A 451 -8.64 7.43 -20.61
C LYS A 451 -7.91 6.78 -19.43
N ASP A 452 -8.62 6.45 -18.35
CA ASP A 452 -8.05 5.76 -17.19
C ASP A 452 -7.59 4.33 -17.53
N LYS A 453 -8.20 3.70 -18.56
CA LYS A 453 -7.77 2.42 -19.16
C LYS A 453 -6.66 2.57 -20.22
N ASN A 454 -6.07 3.76 -20.38
CA ASN A 454 -5.08 4.08 -21.42
C ASN A 454 -5.61 3.91 -22.87
N ILE A 455 -6.92 4.07 -23.08
CA ILE A 455 -7.54 4.10 -24.41
C ILE A 455 -7.53 5.55 -24.92
N GLN A 456 -7.00 5.74 -26.13
CA GLN A 456 -6.94 7.05 -26.77
C GLN A 456 -8.31 7.45 -27.32
N VAL A 457 -8.83 8.62 -26.94
CA VAL A 457 -10.13 9.11 -27.40
C VAL A 457 -9.91 10.31 -28.30
N PHE A 458 -10.29 10.19 -29.58
CA PHE A 458 -10.23 11.26 -30.57
C PHE A 458 -11.64 11.75 -30.91
N MET A 459 -11.85 13.05 -30.78
CA MET A 459 -13.16 13.68 -31.02
C MET A 459 -13.11 14.51 -32.31
N ALA A 460 -14.02 14.20 -33.22
CA ALA A 460 -14.12 14.86 -34.52
C ALA A 460 -15.54 15.41 -34.77
N PRO A 461 -15.84 16.61 -34.24
CA PRO A 461 -17.10 17.28 -34.51
C PRO A 461 -17.15 17.88 -35.93
N VAL A 462 -18.23 17.57 -36.65
CA VAL A 462 -18.53 18.03 -38.01
C VAL A 462 -19.73 18.96 -37.96
N THR A 463 -19.49 20.25 -37.76
CA THR A 463 -20.57 21.23 -37.55
C THR A 463 -20.19 22.61 -38.03
N ASP A 464 -21.18 23.35 -38.54
CA ASP A 464 -21.01 24.74 -39.00
C ASP A 464 -20.88 25.73 -37.82
N PHE A 465 -21.19 25.29 -36.59
CA PHE A 465 -21.28 26.19 -35.43
C PHE A 465 -20.20 25.91 -34.39
N ALA A 466 -19.44 26.95 -34.04
CA ALA A 466 -18.50 26.93 -32.92
C ALA A 466 -19.22 27.23 -31.58
N GLY A 467 -19.98 26.25 -31.08
CA GLY A 467 -20.73 26.34 -29.82
C GLY A 467 -19.93 25.92 -28.58
N LYS A 468 -20.53 26.07 -27.39
CA LYS A 468 -19.94 25.62 -26.10
C LYS A 468 -19.79 24.09 -26.02
N GLU A 469 -20.54 23.37 -26.84
CA GLU A 469 -20.49 21.92 -27.00
C GLU A 469 -19.10 21.45 -27.44
N LEU A 470 -18.43 22.23 -28.30
CA LEU A 470 -17.08 21.90 -28.78
C LEU A 470 -16.03 21.91 -27.67
N GLU A 471 -16.16 22.80 -26.68
CA GLU A 471 -15.26 22.81 -25.51
C GLU A 471 -15.41 21.55 -24.67
N SER A 472 -16.65 21.04 -24.52
CA SER A 472 -16.88 19.77 -23.81
C SER A 472 -16.24 18.59 -24.56
N LEU A 473 -16.26 18.59 -25.89
CA LEU A 473 -15.59 17.55 -26.69
C LEU A 473 -14.06 17.60 -26.56
N LYS A 474 -13.45 18.79 -26.46
CA LYS A 474 -12.02 18.94 -26.20
C LYS A 474 -11.61 18.39 -24.82
N GLU A 475 -12.45 18.56 -23.81
CA GLU A 475 -12.23 18.00 -22.47
C GLU A 475 -12.34 16.46 -22.46
N TRP A 476 -13.23 15.91 -23.28
CA TRP A 476 -13.46 14.46 -23.37
C TRP A 476 -12.37 13.75 -24.17
N ALA A 477 -11.80 14.40 -25.19
CA ALA A 477 -10.64 13.90 -25.91
C ALA A 477 -9.44 13.60 -24.99
N SER A 478 -8.55 12.71 -25.44
CA SER A 478 -7.29 12.43 -24.76
C SER A 478 -6.39 13.66 -24.74
N GLN A 479 -5.60 13.83 -23.66
CA GLN A 479 -4.69 14.96 -23.54
C GLN A 479 -3.31 14.61 -24.14
N PRO A 480 -2.67 15.54 -24.89
CA PRO A 480 -3.12 16.89 -25.20
C PRO A 480 -4.26 16.92 -26.23
N TRP A 481 -5.29 17.75 -26.01
CA TRP A 481 -6.46 17.78 -26.89
C TRP A 481 -6.13 18.22 -28.32
N GLN A 482 -5.09 19.05 -28.52
CA GLN A 482 -4.71 19.58 -29.83
C GLN A 482 -4.38 18.49 -30.87
N THR A 483 -3.95 17.32 -30.40
CA THR A 483 -3.61 16.17 -31.25
C THR A 483 -4.66 15.06 -31.20
N ASN A 484 -5.67 15.20 -30.33
CA ASN A 484 -6.76 14.23 -30.18
C ASN A 484 -8.13 14.82 -30.54
N TYR A 485 -8.12 15.93 -31.26
CA TYR A 485 -9.31 16.66 -31.65
C TYR A 485 -9.11 17.31 -33.03
N GLU A 486 -10.08 17.14 -33.91
CA GLU A 486 -10.12 17.83 -35.20
C GLU A 486 -11.52 18.36 -35.47
N TYR A 487 -11.64 19.69 -35.55
CA TYR A 487 -12.88 20.35 -35.90
C TYR A 487 -13.03 20.42 -37.41
N VAL A 488 -14.15 19.90 -37.91
CA VAL A 488 -14.50 19.99 -39.33
C VAL A 488 -15.62 21.03 -39.49
N PRO A 489 -15.41 22.09 -40.29
CA PRO A 489 -16.36 23.19 -40.45
C PRO A 489 -17.52 22.80 -41.38
N GLY A 490 -18.38 21.92 -40.88
CA GLY A 490 -19.60 21.50 -41.55
C GLY A 490 -19.45 20.36 -42.55
N LEU A 491 -20.60 19.79 -42.93
CA LEU A 491 -20.70 18.66 -43.84
C LEU A 491 -20.29 19.03 -45.28
N ALA A 492 -20.53 20.28 -45.70
CA ALA A 492 -20.15 20.74 -47.04
C ALA A 492 -18.62 20.79 -47.19
N ALA A 493 -17.91 21.30 -46.18
CA ALA A 493 -16.45 21.31 -46.18
C ALA A 493 -15.88 19.89 -46.20
N LEU A 494 -16.46 18.98 -45.40
CA LEU A 494 -16.06 17.58 -45.38
C LEU A 494 -16.25 16.91 -46.74
N LYS A 495 -17.37 17.18 -47.42
CA LYS A 495 -17.69 16.62 -48.73
C LYS A 495 -16.74 17.11 -49.82
N HIS A 496 -16.38 18.39 -49.81
CA HIS A 496 -15.53 18.99 -50.85
C HIS A 496 -14.03 18.77 -50.63
N ASN A 497 -13.59 18.69 -49.37
CA ASN A 497 -12.18 18.60 -48.99
C ASN A 497 -11.89 17.32 -48.19
N SER A 498 -12.55 16.21 -48.53
CA SER A 498 -12.45 14.94 -47.81
C SER A 498 -11.00 14.49 -47.63
N GLU A 499 -10.19 14.53 -48.69
CA GLU A 499 -8.77 14.15 -48.66
C GLU A 499 -7.94 14.98 -47.68
N LEU A 500 -8.19 16.28 -47.60
CA LEU A 500 -7.50 17.17 -46.65
C LEU A 500 -7.82 16.79 -45.20
N PHE A 501 -9.08 16.47 -44.91
CA PHE A 501 -9.48 16.03 -43.57
C PHE A 501 -8.98 14.62 -43.26
N VAL A 502 -9.03 13.69 -44.21
CA VAL A 502 -8.41 12.36 -44.05
C VAL A 502 -6.94 12.52 -43.68
N GLN A 503 -6.22 13.37 -44.41
CA GLN A 503 -4.83 13.69 -44.13
C GLN A 503 -4.61 14.23 -42.71
N ASN A 504 -5.39 15.23 -42.29
CA ASN A 504 -5.27 15.80 -40.95
C ASN A 504 -5.55 14.76 -39.85
N PHE A 505 -6.53 13.88 -40.07
CA PHE A 505 -6.88 12.84 -39.11
C PHE A 505 -5.76 11.82 -38.97
N ILE A 506 -5.21 11.32 -40.08
CA ILE A 506 -4.08 10.39 -40.06
C ILE A 506 -2.87 11.02 -39.37
N ALA A 507 -2.52 12.26 -39.73
CA ALA A 507 -1.36 12.95 -39.18
C ALA A 507 -1.46 13.24 -37.67
N LYS A 508 -2.67 13.38 -37.11
CA LYS A 508 -2.90 13.66 -35.69
C LYS A 508 -3.17 12.43 -34.84
N PHE A 509 -3.98 11.50 -35.36
CA PHE A 509 -4.55 10.43 -34.57
C PHE A 509 -3.75 9.13 -34.64
N CYS A 510 -3.07 8.87 -35.76
CA CYS A 510 -2.25 7.67 -35.89
C CYS A 510 -0.92 7.88 -35.14
N PRO A 511 -0.57 7.03 -34.16
CA PRO A 511 0.67 7.17 -33.38
C PRO A 511 1.95 7.09 -34.22
N ASP A 512 1.89 6.33 -35.32
CA ASP A 512 2.97 6.15 -36.28
C ASP A 512 2.40 6.17 -37.71
N SER A 513 2.57 7.31 -38.36
CA SER A 513 2.20 7.46 -39.77
C SER A 513 3.38 8.01 -40.55
N LEU A 514 3.50 7.57 -41.79
CA LEU A 514 4.57 7.93 -42.69
C LEU A 514 4.03 8.31 -44.05
N SER A 515 4.78 9.13 -44.77
CA SER A 515 4.55 9.43 -46.18
C SER A 515 5.33 8.42 -47.05
N PRO A 516 4.65 7.61 -47.88
CA PRO A 516 5.30 6.69 -48.80
C PRO A 516 6.25 7.40 -49.77
N SER A 517 5.84 8.55 -50.34
CA SER A 517 6.68 9.33 -51.27
C SER A 517 7.95 9.86 -50.59
N MET A 518 7.85 10.48 -49.41
CA MET A 518 9.05 10.93 -48.67
C MET A 518 9.97 9.77 -48.29
N THR A 519 9.40 8.63 -47.95
CA THR A 519 10.18 7.43 -47.60
C THR A 519 10.91 6.90 -48.82
N GLN A 520 10.24 6.86 -49.97
CA GLN A 520 10.85 6.47 -51.24
C GLN A 520 11.99 7.41 -51.64
N ASP A 521 11.82 8.73 -51.48
CA ASP A 521 12.89 9.71 -51.75
C ASP A 521 14.11 9.50 -50.84
N LYS A 522 13.88 9.26 -49.55
CA LYS A 522 14.97 8.95 -48.60
C LYS A 522 15.69 7.66 -48.96
N ASP A 523 14.97 6.62 -49.33
CA ASP A 523 15.55 5.33 -49.69
C ASP A 523 16.29 5.38 -51.02
N ASN A 524 15.80 6.18 -51.97
CA ASN A 524 16.51 6.49 -53.21
C ASN A 524 17.80 7.27 -52.94
N GLN A 525 17.84 8.16 -51.95
CA GLN A 525 19.08 8.85 -51.58
C GLN A 525 20.08 7.91 -50.88
N ARG A 526 19.60 7.08 -49.95
CA ARG A 526 20.43 6.14 -49.17
C ARG A 526 20.84 4.89 -49.93
N GLN A 527 20.12 4.57 -51.00
CA GLN A 527 20.31 3.37 -51.84
C GLN A 527 20.08 2.05 -51.07
N PHE A 528 19.22 2.08 -50.05
CA PHE A 528 18.71 0.90 -49.36
C PHE A 528 17.32 1.21 -48.79
N MET A 529 16.48 0.18 -48.60
CA MET A 529 15.12 0.30 -48.06
C MET A 529 14.84 -0.82 -47.06
N MET A 530 14.03 -0.54 -46.03
CA MET A 530 13.58 -1.59 -45.10
C MET A 530 12.60 -2.52 -45.82
N ILE A 531 12.78 -3.83 -45.63
CA ILE A 531 11.92 -4.86 -46.24
C ILE A 531 11.25 -5.76 -45.22
N ARG A 532 11.76 -5.79 -43.98
CA ARG A 532 11.17 -6.56 -42.89
C ARG A 532 11.45 -5.88 -41.57
N GLU A 533 10.41 -5.72 -40.77
CA GLU A 533 10.52 -5.35 -39.38
C GLU A 533 10.52 -6.60 -38.48
N ASN A 534 11.28 -6.56 -37.38
CA ASN A 534 11.37 -7.62 -36.38
C ASN A 534 11.69 -8.99 -36.98
N GLY A 535 12.61 -9.04 -37.94
CA GLY A 535 12.91 -10.29 -38.59
C GLY A 535 14.07 -10.21 -39.56
N TRP A 536 14.70 -11.36 -39.71
CA TRP A 536 15.85 -11.62 -40.55
C TRP A 536 15.57 -12.88 -41.40
N PRO A 537 16.22 -13.04 -42.57
CA PRO A 537 16.02 -14.23 -43.40
C PRO A 537 16.45 -15.52 -42.67
N SER A 538 16.04 -16.68 -43.16
CA SER A 538 16.56 -17.95 -42.62
C SER A 538 18.01 -18.19 -43.04
N ASP A 539 18.73 -19.02 -42.29
CA ASP A 539 20.11 -19.42 -42.64
C ASP A 539 20.23 -20.04 -44.05
N ASP A 540 19.12 -20.53 -44.60
CA ASP A 540 19.03 -21.04 -45.97
C ASP A 540 19.32 -19.96 -47.03
N CYS A 541 19.13 -18.67 -46.69
CA CYS A 541 19.42 -17.56 -47.59
C CYS A 541 20.93 -17.30 -47.75
N GLY A 542 21.77 -17.71 -46.80
CA GLY A 542 23.22 -17.63 -46.95
C GLY A 542 23.98 -17.36 -45.64
N ARG A 543 25.28 -17.06 -45.79
CA ARG A 543 26.15 -16.75 -44.64
C ARG A 543 26.02 -15.30 -44.23
N TRP A 544 25.92 -15.09 -42.92
CA TRP A 544 25.87 -13.81 -42.24
C TRP A 544 27.28 -13.35 -41.90
N PHE A 545 27.56 -12.07 -42.10
CA PHE A 545 28.82 -11.47 -41.67
C PHE A 545 28.54 -10.38 -40.64
N TYR A 546 28.95 -10.64 -39.41
CA TYR A 546 28.83 -9.69 -38.31
C TYR A 546 29.85 -8.56 -38.43
N GLU A 547 29.40 -7.34 -38.19
CA GLU A 547 30.21 -6.14 -38.15
C GLU A 547 29.73 -5.16 -37.06
N ASP A 548 30.67 -4.55 -36.34
CA ASP A 548 30.36 -3.46 -35.42
C ASP A 548 30.31 -2.13 -36.20
N LYS A 549 29.10 -1.67 -36.52
CA LYS A 549 28.85 -0.42 -37.28
C LYS A 549 27.87 0.46 -36.52
N GLN A 550 28.29 1.66 -36.16
CA GLN A 550 27.47 2.58 -35.34
C GLN A 550 26.26 3.15 -36.07
N THR A 551 26.28 3.17 -37.41
CA THR A 551 25.18 3.72 -38.20
C THR A 551 24.68 2.71 -39.24
N MET A 552 23.43 2.86 -39.63
CA MET A 552 22.82 2.07 -40.70
C MET A 552 23.52 2.29 -42.05
N ASP A 553 23.96 3.52 -42.33
CA ASP A 553 24.67 3.85 -43.58
C ASP A 553 26.03 3.14 -43.67
N ASP A 554 26.76 3.05 -42.55
CA ASP A 554 28.02 2.30 -42.47
C ASP A 554 27.80 0.79 -42.64
N CYS A 555 26.68 0.27 -42.12
CA CYS A 555 26.26 -1.12 -42.29
C CYS A 555 25.93 -1.43 -43.77
N ALA A 556 25.18 -0.54 -44.42
CA ALA A 556 24.89 -0.65 -45.84
C ALA A 556 26.16 -0.57 -46.70
N ALA A 557 27.09 0.34 -46.39
CA ALA A 557 28.37 0.46 -47.09
C ALA A 557 29.22 -0.81 -46.95
N ALA A 558 29.24 -1.42 -45.77
CA ALA A 558 29.96 -2.67 -45.53
C ALA A 558 29.38 -3.87 -46.29
N ALA A 559 28.06 -3.95 -46.39
CA ALA A 559 27.38 -4.94 -47.21
C ALA A 559 27.70 -4.74 -48.71
N ARG A 560 27.67 -3.50 -49.21
CA ARG A 560 28.07 -3.16 -50.59
C ARG A 560 29.52 -3.54 -50.88
N ALA A 561 30.45 -3.27 -49.96
CA ALA A 561 31.86 -3.63 -50.10
C ALA A 561 32.09 -5.14 -50.23
N ARG A 562 31.15 -5.96 -49.76
CA ARG A 562 31.14 -7.42 -49.88
C ARG A 562 30.28 -7.94 -51.03
N ASN A 563 29.75 -7.04 -51.86
CA ASN A 563 28.82 -7.35 -52.93
C ASN A 563 27.57 -8.10 -52.44
N LEU A 564 27.04 -7.68 -51.28
CA LEU A 564 25.84 -8.22 -50.65
C LEU A 564 24.68 -7.24 -50.83
N SER A 565 23.52 -7.79 -51.20
CA SER A 565 22.31 -7.03 -51.54
C SER A 565 21.35 -6.79 -50.37
N SER A 566 21.70 -7.19 -49.15
CA SER A 566 20.92 -6.90 -47.95
C SER A 566 21.78 -6.82 -46.69
N PHE A 567 21.20 -6.28 -45.63
CA PHE A 567 21.78 -6.28 -44.29
C PHE A 567 20.69 -6.21 -43.22
N ALA A 568 20.98 -6.73 -42.03
CA ALA A 568 20.22 -6.48 -40.82
C ALA A 568 20.96 -5.48 -39.92
N TYR A 569 20.18 -4.58 -39.31
CA TYR A 569 20.70 -3.60 -38.38
C TYR A 569 19.95 -3.68 -37.04
N GLY A 570 20.72 -3.60 -35.95
CA GLY A 570 20.19 -3.77 -34.60
C GLY A 570 19.42 -2.56 -34.08
N ARG A 571 18.31 -2.83 -33.38
CA ARG A 571 17.44 -1.86 -32.68
C ARG A 571 17.61 -1.98 -31.16
N SER A 572 17.25 -0.92 -30.43
CA SER A 572 17.27 -0.86 -28.95
C SER A 572 18.60 -1.33 -28.35
N SER A 573 18.63 -2.44 -27.61
CA SER A 573 19.83 -2.98 -26.97
C SER A 573 20.88 -3.54 -27.96
N ALA A 574 20.49 -3.79 -29.21
CA ALA A 574 21.38 -4.24 -30.28
C ALA A 574 21.87 -3.10 -31.19
N GLN A 575 21.56 -1.84 -30.87
CA GLN A 575 21.99 -0.68 -31.67
C GLN A 575 23.52 -0.67 -31.84
N GLY A 576 23.98 -0.47 -33.08
CA GLY A 576 25.40 -0.53 -33.44
C GLY A 576 25.89 -1.91 -33.89
N ARG A 577 25.03 -2.94 -33.83
CA ARG A 577 25.32 -4.28 -34.38
C ARG A 577 24.75 -4.40 -35.78
N CYS A 578 25.60 -4.80 -36.72
CA CYS A 578 25.26 -4.94 -38.13
C CYS A 578 25.55 -6.38 -38.59
N TYR A 579 24.67 -6.93 -39.42
CA TYR A 579 24.91 -8.18 -40.13
C TYR A 579 24.71 -7.93 -41.62
N SER A 580 25.75 -8.11 -42.42
CA SER A 580 25.56 -8.15 -43.87
C SER A 580 25.07 -9.54 -44.28
N GLU A 581 24.10 -9.55 -45.17
CA GLU A 581 23.27 -10.70 -45.49
C GLU A 581 23.28 -11.01 -46.98
N ARG A 582 23.06 -12.28 -47.33
CA ARG A 582 22.99 -12.72 -48.73
C ARG A 582 21.55 -12.93 -49.18
N ILE A 583 20.70 -11.92 -49.10
CA ILE A 583 19.40 -11.97 -49.80
C ILE A 583 19.61 -11.49 -51.22
N ALA A 584 19.37 -12.32 -52.23
CA ALA A 584 19.42 -11.85 -53.62
C ALA A 584 18.20 -10.96 -53.94
N VAL A 585 18.44 -9.65 -53.96
CA VAL A 585 17.46 -8.61 -54.29
C VAL A 585 17.57 -8.32 -55.79
N THR A 586 16.53 -8.61 -56.56
CA THR A 586 16.48 -8.27 -58.00
C THR A 586 15.99 -6.85 -58.22
N GLN A 587 16.26 -6.26 -59.40
CA GLN A 587 15.72 -4.93 -59.74
C GLN A 587 14.18 -4.94 -59.69
N GLN A 588 13.54 -6.00 -60.17
CA GLN A 588 12.08 -6.16 -60.10
C GLN A 588 11.56 -6.18 -58.66
N PHE A 589 12.28 -6.83 -57.73
CA PHE A 589 11.95 -6.81 -56.31
C PHE A 589 12.04 -5.37 -55.76
N TRP A 590 13.15 -4.69 -56.04
CA TRP A 590 13.35 -3.30 -55.62
C TRP A 590 12.21 -2.39 -56.11
N ASP A 591 11.91 -2.43 -57.40
CA ASP A 591 10.89 -1.57 -58.01
C ASP A 591 9.49 -1.86 -57.42
N THR A 592 9.15 -3.13 -57.19
CA THR A 592 7.85 -3.54 -56.62
C THR A 592 7.69 -3.08 -55.17
N TYR A 593 8.68 -3.36 -54.32
CA TYR A 593 8.59 -3.07 -52.88
C TYR A 593 9.01 -1.65 -52.51
N SER A 594 9.56 -0.89 -53.46
CA SER A 594 9.73 0.56 -53.29
C SER A 594 8.39 1.29 -53.18
N VAL A 595 7.34 0.77 -53.82
CA VAL A 595 5.98 1.34 -53.86
C VAL A 595 5.03 0.65 -52.87
N ASN A 596 5.05 -0.69 -52.77
CA ASN A 596 4.15 -1.44 -51.88
C ASN A 596 4.93 -2.28 -50.87
N ARG A 597 5.00 -1.82 -49.61
CA ARG A 597 5.79 -2.44 -48.53
C ARG A 597 5.00 -3.34 -47.59
N THR A 598 3.79 -3.75 -47.98
CA THR A 598 2.87 -4.54 -47.13
C THR A 598 3.55 -5.79 -46.54
N ASN A 599 4.12 -6.65 -47.39
CA ASN A 599 4.82 -7.87 -46.94
C ASN A 599 5.83 -8.35 -48.00
N PRO A 600 7.02 -7.74 -48.07
CA PRO A 600 8.08 -8.20 -48.96
C PRO A 600 8.43 -9.68 -48.68
N PRO A 601 8.40 -10.58 -49.67
CA PRO A 601 8.76 -11.98 -49.50
C PRO A 601 10.25 -12.09 -49.27
N CYS A 602 10.68 -13.16 -48.61
CA CYS A 602 12.09 -13.53 -48.52
C CYS A 602 12.44 -14.34 -49.79
N PRO A 603 13.18 -13.79 -50.78
CA PRO A 603 13.31 -14.39 -52.11
C PRO A 603 13.88 -15.83 -52.15
N PHE A 604 14.64 -16.25 -51.13
CA PHE A 604 15.30 -17.56 -51.08
C PHE A 604 15.19 -18.26 -49.71
N GLY A 605 14.19 -17.92 -48.90
CA GLY A 605 14.02 -18.52 -47.58
C GLY A 605 12.74 -18.11 -46.88
N ARG A 606 12.78 -18.10 -45.56
CA ARG A 606 11.64 -17.67 -44.72
C ARG A 606 12.06 -16.58 -43.76
N TRP A 607 11.15 -15.67 -43.45
CA TRP A 607 11.35 -14.72 -42.38
C TRP A 607 11.35 -15.42 -41.02
N LEU A 608 12.39 -15.20 -40.23
CA LEU A 608 12.46 -15.61 -38.83
C LEU A 608 12.24 -14.38 -37.96
N TYR A 609 11.36 -14.48 -36.97
CA TYR A 609 11.07 -13.39 -36.04
C TYR A 609 12.29 -13.09 -35.17
N ASN A 610 12.68 -11.82 -35.09
CA ASN A 610 13.76 -11.33 -34.24
C ASN A 610 13.46 -9.88 -33.81
N PRO A 611 13.10 -9.62 -32.55
CA PRO A 611 12.71 -8.29 -32.09
C PRO A 611 13.88 -7.30 -31.98
N TYR A 612 15.11 -7.74 -32.21
CA TYR A 612 16.31 -6.92 -32.06
C TYR A 612 16.89 -6.43 -33.39
N TYR A 613 16.39 -6.88 -34.53
CA TYR A 613 16.95 -6.55 -35.85
C TYR A 613 15.86 -6.30 -36.90
N ASP A 614 16.12 -5.34 -37.75
CA ASP A 614 15.37 -5.10 -38.99
C ASP A 614 16.21 -5.42 -40.20
N THR A 615 15.56 -5.91 -41.26
CA THR A 615 16.23 -6.27 -42.51
C THR A 615 15.98 -5.22 -43.58
N PHE A 616 17.06 -4.86 -44.28
CA PHE A 616 17.10 -3.88 -45.34
C PHE A 616 17.61 -4.52 -46.64
N ALA A 617 16.98 -4.16 -47.76
CA ALA A 617 17.48 -4.43 -49.09
C ALA A 617 18.33 -3.27 -49.57
N ILE A 618 19.43 -3.56 -50.27
CA ILE A 618 20.26 -2.56 -50.96
C ILE A 618 19.82 -2.49 -52.42
N ASN A 619 19.82 -1.29 -53.00
CA ASN A 619 19.51 -1.12 -54.41
C ASN A 619 20.50 -1.91 -55.28
N PRO A 620 20.03 -2.93 -56.04
CA PRO A 620 20.92 -3.82 -56.78
C PRO A 620 21.72 -3.09 -57.86
N SER A 621 21.25 -1.94 -58.36
CA SER A 621 21.99 -1.12 -59.33
C SER A 621 23.30 -0.53 -58.77
N THR A 622 23.44 -0.47 -57.43
CA THR A 622 24.63 0.06 -56.73
C THR A 622 25.67 -1.00 -56.39
N LEU A 623 25.36 -2.27 -56.62
CA LEU A 623 26.28 -3.39 -56.41
C LEU A 623 27.05 -3.61 -57.72
N ARG A 624 28.21 -2.96 -57.84
CA ARG A 624 29.11 -3.11 -59.00
C ARG A 624 30.54 -3.36 -58.56
#